data_AF-A0A964FIP6-F1
#
_entry.id   AF-A0A964FIP6-F1
#
_cell.length_a   1.000
_cell.length_b   1.000
_cell.length_c   1.000
_cell.angle_alpha   90.00
_cell.angle_beta   90.00
_cell.angle_gamma   90.00
#
_symmetry.space_group_name_H-M   'P 1'
#
loop_
_entity.id
_entity.type
_entity.pdbx_description
1 polymer ?
#
loop_
_entity_poly.entity_id
_entity_poly.type
_entity_poly.pdbx_seq_one_letter_code
_entity_poly.pdbx_strand_id
1 'polypeptide(L)'
;MERGLFWLPLLIAFIWLAWSGWNEYQKLEAYKVWAENFDNAKFDIYAVLGKKGRELTWGKPTRKGMVELDSFSLDDVEEINLLVGDEAVDLDNLPHKGKPFLELTFHDKPTVKIPFTDIPLAAKWLNYIYNA
;
A
#
# COMPACT_ATOMS: atom_id res chain seq x y z
N MET A 1 -8.67 -50.63 -4.95
CA MET A 1 -9.00 -49.31 -5.54
C MET A 1 -8.65 -48.25 -4.49
N GLU A 2 -7.37 -47.85 -4.39
CA GLU A 2 -6.91 -46.94 -3.31
C GLU A 2 -6.18 -45.70 -3.87
N ARG A 3 -6.05 -45.59 -5.19
CA ARG A 3 -5.29 -44.51 -5.86
C ARG A 3 -6.12 -43.24 -6.13
N GLY A 4 -7.44 -43.27 -5.90
CA GLY A 4 -8.34 -42.12 -6.08
C GLY A 4 -8.40 -41.16 -4.89
N LEU A 5 -7.99 -41.62 -3.70
CA LEU A 5 -8.14 -40.84 -2.47
C LEU A 5 -7.20 -39.62 -2.43
N PHE A 6 -6.03 -39.67 -3.08
CA PHE A 6 -5.10 -38.54 -3.16
C PHE A 6 -5.54 -37.45 -4.15
N TRP A 7 -6.40 -37.76 -5.12
CA TRP A 7 -6.88 -36.79 -6.10
C TRP A 7 -7.89 -35.80 -5.50
N LEU A 8 -8.69 -36.23 -4.52
CA LEU A 8 -9.66 -35.36 -3.85
C LEU A 8 -9.01 -34.23 -3.04
N PRO A 9 -8.02 -34.49 -2.16
CA PRO A 9 -7.26 -33.43 -1.49
C PRO A 9 -6.55 -32.49 -2.47
N LEU A 10 -5.97 -33.04 -3.54
CA LEU A 10 -5.30 -32.23 -4.56
C LEU A 10 -6.28 -31.30 -5.30
N LEU A 11 -7.48 -31.80 -5.63
CA LEU A 11 -8.53 -31.00 -6.24
C LEU A 11 -9.01 -29.89 -5.30
N ILE A 12 -9.17 -30.19 -4.01
CA ILE A 12 -9.53 -29.18 -3.00
C ILE A 12 -8.45 -28.09 -2.93
N ALA A 13 -7.18 -28.47 -2.87
CA ALA A 13 -6.07 -27.52 -2.86
C ALA A 13 -6.05 -26.66 -4.14
N PHE A 14 -6.31 -27.25 -5.30
CA PHE A 14 -6.39 -26.53 -6.56
C PHE A 14 -7.54 -25.50 -6.58
N ILE A 15 -8.75 -25.89 -6.16
CA ILE A 15 -9.90 -24.99 -6.10
C ILE A 15 -9.60 -23.82 -5.15
N TRP A 16 -8.98 -24.11 -4.01
CA TRP A 16 -8.61 -23.08 -3.05
C TRP A 16 -7.57 -22.10 -3.60
N LEU A 17 -6.54 -22.60 -4.29
CA LEU A 17 -5.54 -21.77 -4.96
C LEU A 17 -6.15 -20.93 -6.09
N ALA A 18 -7.03 -21.51 -6.91
CA ALA A 18 -7.72 -20.79 -7.98
C ALA A 18 -8.59 -19.66 -7.42
N TRP A 19 -9.30 -19.91 -6.32
CA TRP A 19 -10.07 -18.88 -5.62
C TRP A 19 -9.19 -17.79 -5.01
N SER A 20 -8.05 -18.16 -4.42
CA SER A 20 -7.07 -17.20 -3.89
C SER A 20 -6.49 -16.32 -5.00
N GLY A 21 -6.10 -16.92 -6.13
CA GLY A 21 -5.60 -16.21 -7.30
C GLY A 21 -6.64 -15.27 -7.91
N TRP A 22 -7.89 -15.71 -8.02
CA TRP A 22 -9.00 -14.83 -8.44
C TRP A 22 -9.19 -13.65 -7.48
N ASN A 23 -9.14 -13.89 -6.17
CA ASN A 23 -9.30 -12.84 -5.18
C ASN A 23 -8.18 -11.78 -5.28
N GLU A 24 -6.94 -12.19 -5.50
CA GLU A 24 -5.81 -11.27 -5.66
C GLU A 24 -5.86 -10.53 -6.99
N TYR A 25 -6.24 -11.22 -8.07
CA TYR A 25 -6.46 -10.59 -9.38
C TYR A 25 -7.48 -9.46 -9.32
N GLN A 26 -8.62 -9.68 -8.64
CA GLN A 26 -9.66 -8.66 -8.51
C GLN A 26 -9.19 -7.42 -7.74
N LYS A 27 -8.31 -7.57 -6.72
CA LYS A 27 -7.72 -6.42 -6.04
C LYS A 27 -6.87 -5.58 -6.99
N LEU A 28 -6.06 -6.25 -7.82
CA LEU A 28 -5.18 -5.58 -8.77
C LEU A 28 -5.97 -4.85 -9.86
N GLU A 29 -7.01 -5.47 -10.41
CA GLU A 29 -7.88 -4.80 -11.39
C GLU A 29 -8.59 -3.58 -10.80
N ALA A 30 -9.11 -3.71 -9.57
CA ALA A 30 -9.72 -2.58 -8.88
C ALA A 30 -8.70 -1.46 -8.60
N TYR A 31 -7.45 -1.82 -8.28
CA TYR A 31 -6.37 -0.85 -8.14
C TYR A 31 -6.06 -0.13 -9.45
N LYS A 32 -5.96 -0.85 -10.58
CA LYS A 32 -5.66 -0.24 -11.88
C LYS A 32 -6.65 0.87 -12.22
N VAL A 33 -7.95 0.59 -12.09
CA VAL A 33 -9.02 1.58 -12.34
C VAL A 33 -8.92 2.76 -11.37
N TRP A 34 -8.63 2.50 -10.09
CA TRP A 34 -8.45 3.58 -9.11
C TRP A 34 -7.23 4.47 -9.45
N ALA A 35 -6.11 3.84 -9.82
CA ALA A 35 -4.83 4.47 -10.11
C ALA A 35 -4.86 5.39 -11.33
N GLU A 36 -5.75 5.14 -12.31
CA GLU A 36 -5.91 5.98 -13.52
C GLU A 36 -6.24 7.46 -13.21
N ASN A 37 -6.75 7.76 -12.01
CA ASN A 37 -7.13 9.11 -11.62
C ASN A 37 -5.96 9.96 -11.08
N PHE A 38 -4.78 9.37 -10.93
CA PHE A 38 -3.62 9.97 -10.27
C PHE A 38 -2.44 10.12 -11.24
N ASP A 39 -1.60 11.12 -11.00
CA ASP A 39 -0.35 11.31 -11.75
C ASP A 39 0.63 10.19 -11.45
N ASN A 40 0.64 9.73 -10.19
CA ASN A 40 1.39 8.59 -9.72
C ASN A 40 0.61 7.86 -8.63
N ALA A 41 0.64 6.54 -8.67
CA ALA A 41 -0.04 5.68 -7.70
C ALA A 41 0.82 4.49 -7.32
N LYS A 42 0.65 4.04 -6.07
CA LYS A 42 1.25 2.86 -5.47
C LYS A 42 0.16 1.87 -5.09
N PHE A 43 0.42 0.62 -5.42
CA PHE A 43 -0.23 -0.53 -4.81
C PHE A 43 0.73 -1.24 -3.86
N ASP A 44 0.23 -1.59 -2.69
CA ASP A 44 0.92 -2.38 -1.68
C ASP A 44 -0.12 -3.15 -0.88
N ILE A 45 0.24 -4.32 -0.36
CA ILE A 45 -0.71 -5.22 0.31
C ILE A 45 -1.37 -4.57 1.54
N TYR A 46 -0.73 -3.57 2.15
CA TYR A 46 -1.26 -2.89 3.33
C TYR A 46 -2.00 -1.59 3.02
N ALA A 47 -1.60 -0.86 1.97
CA ALA A 47 -2.21 0.41 1.61
C ALA A 47 -1.98 0.78 0.14
N VAL A 48 -2.93 1.53 -0.42
CA VAL A 48 -2.74 2.26 -1.68
C VAL A 48 -2.45 3.73 -1.39
N LEU A 49 -1.69 4.36 -2.27
CA LEU A 49 -1.35 5.79 -2.20
C LEU A 49 -1.33 6.37 -3.61
N GLY A 50 -2.05 7.46 -3.83
CA GLY A 50 -2.17 8.15 -5.11
C GLY A 50 -1.88 9.64 -4.92
N LYS A 51 -1.14 10.24 -5.85
CA LYS A 51 -0.88 11.69 -5.88
C LYS A 51 -1.48 12.28 -7.14
N LYS A 52 -2.24 13.36 -7.00
CA LYS A 52 -2.77 14.17 -8.11
C LYS A 52 -2.51 15.63 -7.83
N GLY A 53 -1.59 16.25 -8.56
CA GLY A 53 -1.12 17.60 -8.24
C GLY A 53 -0.58 17.65 -6.81
N ARG A 54 -1.17 18.49 -5.96
CA ARG A 54 -0.83 18.64 -4.53
C ARG A 54 -1.72 17.80 -3.59
N GLU A 55 -2.64 17.00 -4.12
CA GLU A 55 -3.51 16.15 -3.32
C GLU A 55 -2.92 14.73 -3.21
N LEU A 56 -2.89 14.21 -1.99
CA LEU A 56 -2.62 12.80 -1.70
C LEU A 56 -3.90 12.10 -1.27
N THR A 57 -4.14 10.92 -1.84
CA THR A 57 -5.22 10.02 -1.43
C THR A 57 -4.62 8.67 -1.06
N TRP A 58 -5.04 8.11 0.07
CA TRP A 58 -4.59 6.79 0.51
C TRP A 58 -5.74 5.98 1.10
N GLY A 59 -5.56 4.67 1.23
CA GLY A 59 -6.54 3.79 1.85
C GLY A 59 -6.15 2.32 1.77
N LYS A 60 -7.10 1.42 1.97
CA LYS A 60 -6.85 -0.03 2.01
C LYS A 60 -7.31 -0.74 0.73
N PRO A 61 -6.47 -1.57 0.11
CA PRO A 61 -6.89 -2.37 -1.04
C PRO A 61 -7.76 -3.56 -0.62
N THR A 62 -8.91 -3.72 -1.27
CA THR A 62 -9.77 -4.89 -1.09
C THR A 62 -10.23 -5.44 -2.42
N ARG A 63 -10.73 -6.68 -2.41
CA ARG A 63 -11.37 -7.33 -3.58
C ARG A 63 -12.52 -6.49 -4.16
N LYS A 64 -13.17 -5.66 -3.35
CA LYS A 64 -14.32 -4.84 -3.77
C LYS A 64 -13.92 -3.43 -4.22
N GLY A 65 -12.63 -3.10 -4.20
CA GLY A 65 -12.14 -1.75 -4.42
C GLY A 65 -11.30 -1.22 -3.26
N MET A 66 -10.82 0.00 -3.41
CA MET A 66 -10.11 0.73 -2.36
C MET A 66 -11.13 1.27 -1.36
N VAL A 67 -10.92 1.00 -0.08
CA VAL A 67 -11.83 1.41 1.02
C VAL A 67 -11.07 2.22 2.06
N GLU A 68 -11.82 2.86 2.96
CA GLU A 68 -11.23 3.76 3.97
C GLU A 68 -10.32 4.80 3.31
N LEU A 69 -10.79 5.33 2.18
CA LEU A 69 -10.07 6.34 1.43
C LEU A 69 -10.12 7.66 2.19
N ASP A 70 -8.96 8.27 2.35
CA ASP A 70 -8.80 9.60 2.89
C ASP A 70 -7.91 10.43 1.96
N SER A 71 -8.23 11.72 1.84
CA SER A 71 -7.56 12.67 0.96
C SER A 71 -7.19 13.94 1.70
N PHE A 72 -6.00 14.45 1.44
CA PHE A 72 -5.53 15.71 1.99
C PHE A 72 -4.58 16.43 1.03
N SER A 73 -4.51 17.76 1.17
CA SER A 73 -3.52 18.56 0.45
C SER A 73 -2.16 18.45 1.13
N LEU A 74 -1.10 18.37 0.31
CA LEU A 74 0.28 18.53 0.75
C LEU A 74 0.58 19.92 1.30
N ASP A 75 -0.25 20.92 0.98
CA ASP A 75 -0.17 22.26 1.57
C ASP A 75 -0.54 22.29 3.06
N ASP A 76 -1.34 21.32 3.51
CA ASP A 76 -1.76 21.21 4.91
C ASP A 76 -0.73 20.45 5.77
N VAL A 77 0.26 19.81 5.14
CA VAL A 77 1.23 18.94 5.80
C VAL A 77 2.38 19.77 6.36
N GLU A 78 2.64 19.65 7.66
CA GLU A 78 3.74 20.34 8.32
C GLU A 78 5.07 19.58 8.14
N GLU A 79 5.04 18.26 8.30
CA GLU A 79 6.23 17.41 8.23
C GLU A 79 5.89 16.05 7.64
N ILE A 80 6.83 15.49 6.87
CA ILE A 80 6.75 14.12 6.36
C ILE A 80 8.01 13.37 6.77
N ASN A 81 7.81 12.32 7.55
CA ASN A 81 8.88 11.45 8.05
C ASN A 81 8.74 10.03 7.51
N LEU A 82 9.87 9.41 7.15
CA LEU A 82 9.93 7.96 6.96
C LEU A 82 10.25 7.34 8.32
N LEU A 83 9.31 6.55 8.84
CA LEU A 83 9.51 5.74 10.03
C LEU A 83 9.79 4.29 9.66
N VAL A 84 10.64 3.61 10.42
CA VAL A 84 10.78 2.15 10.37
C VAL A 84 10.57 1.60 11.78
N GLY A 85 9.39 1.00 12.01
CA GLY A 85 8.91 0.79 13.38
C GLY A 85 8.41 2.12 13.96
N ASP A 86 9.00 2.53 15.09
CA ASP A 86 8.65 3.79 15.78
C ASP A 86 9.75 4.86 15.68
N GLU A 87 10.81 4.61 14.89
CA GLU A 87 11.96 5.50 14.74
C GLU A 87 11.97 6.15 13.36
N ALA A 88 12.22 7.46 13.32
CA ALA A 88 12.49 8.18 12.08
C ALA A 88 13.86 7.78 11.53
N VAL A 89 13.93 7.55 10.22
CA VAL A 89 15.16 7.09 9.55
C VAL A 89 15.68 8.13 8.58
N ASP A 90 17.00 8.21 8.50
CA ASP A 90 17.70 9.02 7.50
C ASP A 90 17.65 8.32 6.12
N LEU A 91 17.33 9.09 5.08
CA LEU A 91 17.31 8.62 3.71
C LEU A 91 18.68 8.18 3.20
N ASP A 92 19.77 8.74 3.73
CA ASP A 92 21.14 8.37 3.37
C ASP A 92 21.61 7.08 4.07
N ASN A 93 20.89 6.62 5.10
CA ASN A 93 21.25 5.44 5.89
C ASN A 93 20.01 4.61 6.26
N LEU A 94 19.35 4.05 5.24
CA LEU A 94 18.14 3.24 5.42
C LEU A 94 18.45 1.90 6.13
N PRO A 95 17.64 1.50 7.13
CA PRO A 95 17.77 0.19 7.74
C PRO A 95 17.35 -0.92 6.76
N HIS A 96 17.90 -2.12 6.97
CA HIS A 96 17.60 -3.28 6.11
C HIS A 96 16.34 -4.05 6.53
N LYS A 97 15.78 -3.78 7.71
CA LYS A 97 14.64 -4.51 8.28
C LYS A 97 13.73 -3.60 9.08
N GLY A 98 12.45 -3.93 9.11
CA GLY A 98 11.42 -3.27 9.90
C GLY A 98 10.15 -3.04 9.10
N LYS A 99 9.17 -2.39 9.73
CA LYS A 99 7.90 -2.03 9.08
C LYS A 99 7.95 -0.54 8.72
N PRO A 100 8.10 -0.18 7.44
CA PRO A 100 8.16 1.21 7.03
C PRO A 100 6.77 1.87 7.01
N PHE A 101 6.73 3.13 7.45
CA PHE A 101 5.56 4.01 7.36
C PHE A 101 5.99 5.39 6.87
N LEU A 102 5.18 6.02 6.02
CA LEU A 102 5.25 7.48 5.88
C LEU A 102 4.31 8.10 6.90
N GLU A 103 4.88 8.88 7.80
CA GLU A 103 4.16 9.66 8.79
C GLU A 103 4.00 11.09 8.26
N LEU A 104 2.76 11.57 8.23
CA LEU A 104 2.42 12.93 7.83
C LEU A 104 1.74 13.63 9.01
N THR A 105 2.34 14.72 9.47
CA THR A 105 1.81 15.54 10.56
C THR A 105 1.12 16.78 10.01
N PHE A 106 0.10 17.23 10.74
CA PHE A 106 -0.75 18.36 10.38
C PHE A 106 -0.97 19.22 11.62
N HIS A 107 -1.21 20.51 11.44
CA HIS A 107 -1.51 21.41 12.55
C HIS A 107 -2.81 21.05 13.27
N ASP A 108 -3.87 20.88 12.48
CA ASP A 108 -5.26 20.81 12.97
C ASP A 108 -5.92 19.43 12.76
N LYS A 109 -5.14 18.43 12.37
CA LYS A 109 -5.65 17.08 12.04
C LYS A 109 -4.78 15.99 12.66
N PRO A 110 -5.33 14.79 12.93
CA PRO A 110 -4.54 13.67 13.41
C PRO A 110 -3.43 13.30 12.42
N THR A 111 -2.28 12.88 12.96
CA THR A 111 -1.18 12.30 12.18
C THR A 111 -1.66 11.11 11.36
N VAL A 112 -1.27 11.08 10.08
CA VAL A 112 -1.54 9.96 9.18
C VAL A 112 -0.30 9.09 9.06
N LYS A 113 -0.47 7.75 9.18
CA LYS A 113 0.60 6.76 8.98
C LYS A 113 0.24 5.83 7.83
N ILE A 114 0.96 5.96 6.72
CA ILE A 114 0.75 5.16 5.50
C ILE A 114 1.75 4.01 5.49
N PRO A 115 1.32 2.74 5.60
CA PRO A 115 2.22 1.60 5.65
C PRO A 115 2.81 1.23 4.28
N PHE A 116 4.02 0.69 4.32
CA PHE A 116 4.75 0.14 3.18
C PHE A 116 5.25 -1.27 3.50
N THR A 117 5.35 -2.14 2.50
CA THR A 117 6.02 -3.44 2.63
C THR A 117 7.54 -3.34 2.53
N ASP A 118 8.03 -2.30 1.87
CA ASP A 118 9.43 -2.16 1.48
C ASP A 118 9.97 -0.77 1.83
N ILE A 119 11.13 -0.73 2.51
CA ILE A 119 11.75 0.49 3.01
C ILE A 119 12.25 1.36 1.83
N PRO A 120 12.98 0.82 0.85
CA PRO A 120 13.34 1.56 -0.37
C PRO A 120 12.14 2.17 -1.11
N LEU A 121 11.01 1.45 -1.21
CA LEU A 121 9.80 1.99 -1.83
C LEU A 121 9.24 3.18 -1.04
N ALA A 122 9.20 3.09 0.28
CA ALA A 122 8.76 4.19 1.14
C ALA A 122 9.67 5.42 0.99
N ALA A 123 10.99 5.22 0.99
CA ALA A 123 11.97 6.28 0.74
C ALA A 123 11.81 6.95 -0.64
N LYS A 124 11.55 6.16 -1.69
CA LYS A 124 11.26 6.69 -3.03
C LYS A 124 10.00 7.55 -3.03
N TRP A 125 8.95 7.12 -2.34
CA TRP A 125 7.72 7.89 -2.21
C TRP A 125 7.92 9.18 -1.42
N LEU A 126 8.70 9.15 -0.34
CA LEU A 126 9.06 10.36 0.41
C LEU A 126 9.72 11.40 -0.51
N ASN A 127 10.75 10.98 -1.24
CA ASN A 127 11.43 11.84 -2.22
C ASN A 127 10.48 12.33 -3.32
N TYR A 128 9.59 11.48 -3.81
CA TYR A 128 8.63 11.86 -4.84
C TYR A 128 7.62 12.90 -4.36
N ILE A 129 7.20 12.82 -3.10
CA ILE A 129 6.28 13.79 -2.51
C ILE A 129 6.96 15.15 -2.27
N TYR A 130 8.21 15.15 -1.78
CA TYR A 130 8.96 16.39 -1.52
C TYR A 130 9.36 17.15 -2.79
N ASN A 131 9.71 16.45 -3.86
CA ASN A 131 10.28 17.07 -5.08
C ASN A 131 9.20 17.52 -6.10
N ALA A 132 7.92 17.61 -5.71
CA ALA A 132 6.80 17.79 -6.64
C ALA A 132 5.93 19.03 -6.38
#